data_AF-A0A942F2N1-F1
#
_entry.id   AF-A0A942F2N1-F1
#
_cell.length_a   1.000
_cell.length_b   1.000
_cell.length_c   1.000
_cell.angle_alpha   90.00
_cell.angle_beta   90.00
_cell.angle_gamma   90.00
#
_symmetry.space_group_name_H-M   'P 1'
#
loop_
_entity.id
_entity.type
_entity.pdbx_description
1 polymer ?
#
loop_
_entity_poly.entity_id
_entity_poly.type
_entity_poly.pdbx_seq_one_letter_code
_entity_poly.pdbx_strand_id
1 'polypeptide(L)'
;VLKARMMARLTTNVEQHAFATIWNACSEMGRYVQLGFPDDSRTKLFGTDWNSKPKNFDEIAQILAVGSVNSSAISLEKILNPATLFGNENDSDDKVEEFRTVINFPNFLLHVLRADKSDIPLDDKQLLKIFESIHIDPRTFAINLLECRMLFDRYIIHRKNEGEWGLMRLVGYAGKKGNVSYDDSFNSVQNPQIVMLLSMFHASFPTMTYKHWLSAALRFLITSTREQGSVNGADYIRWMETVSDRFLYGRFGENDVVDYFDLCLENQVQLPERINIAELNLGTNVQNFIFNRLDYLLWKRLSANEYFTGVQMDYIRSRWRKFSFTSRTSVEHYYPQQPLSGAPKLEKSSAFPTGCDTFGNLCLISPRSNSRLSNLLPEAKKEYIEKSGIVESLKQTFMISYPAWGPGAEASMLAHEQMMIDVLCARSSN
;
A
#
# COMPACT_ATOMS: atom_id res chain seq x y z
N VAL A 1 17.22 -20.75 7.18
CA VAL A 1 17.23 -22.00 6.38
C VAL A 1 17.32 -21.71 4.88
N LEU A 2 16.35 -21.03 4.27
CA LEU A 2 16.32 -20.80 2.80
C LEU A 2 17.62 -20.16 2.26
N LYS A 3 18.10 -19.08 2.90
CA LYS A 3 19.39 -18.43 2.58
C LYS A 3 20.54 -19.44 2.47
N ALA A 4 20.71 -20.29 3.48
CA ALA A 4 21.79 -21.27 3.52
C ALA A 4 21.68 -22.31 2.40
N ARG A 5 20.46 -22.77 2.09
CA ARG A 5 20.22 -23.72 0.98
C ARG A 5 20.56 -23.14 -0.38
N MET A 6 20.24 -21.85 -0.62
CA MET A 6 20.61 -21.18 -1.86
C MET A 6 22.12 -20.93 -1.94
N MET A 7 22.74 -20.50 -0.84
CA MET A 7 24.20 -20.30 -0.78
C MET A 7 24.99 -21.59 -1.00
N ALA A 8 24.51 -22.74 -0.50
CA ALA A 8 25.17 -24.03 -0.69
C ALA A 8 25.28 -24.48 -2.16
N ARG A 9 24.51 -23.84 -3.06
CA ARG A 9 24.55 -24.08 -4.51
C ARG A 9 25.52 -23.15 -5.26
N LEU A 10 26.15 -22.20 -4.56
CA LEU A 10 27.17 -21.31 -5.12
C LEU A 10 28.56 -21.92 -4.93
N THR A 11 29.43 -21.73 -5.93
CA THR A 11 30.67 -22.50 -6.08
C THR A 11 31.88 -21.84 -5.42
N THR A 12 31.84 -20.52 -5.21
CA THR A 12 32.97 -19.76 -4.69
C THR A 12 32.60 -18.95 -3.46
N ASN A 13 33.60 -18.69 -2.60
CA ASN A 13 33.42 -17.81 -1.43
C ASN A 13 33.01 -16.39 -1.84
N VAL A 14 33.47 -15.92 -3.01
CA VAL A 14 33.12 -14.62 -3.57
C VAL A 14 31.63 -14.56 -3.93
N GLU A 15 31.11 -15.59 -4.60
CA GLU A 15 29.67 -15.70 -4.91
C GLU A 15 28.83 -15.78 -3.64
N GLN A 16 29.25 -16.61 -2.67
CA GLN A 16 28.55 -16.77 -1.40
C GLN A 16 28.52 -15.46 -0.60
N HIS A 17 29.62 -14.71 -0.57
CA HIS A 17 29.69 -13.40 0.06
C HIS A 17 28.75 -12.40 -0.63
N ALA A 18 28.79 -12.30 -1.96
CA ALA A 18 27.93 -11.41 -2.71
C ALA A 18 26.43 -11.70 -2.49
N PHE A 19 26.05 -12.98 -2.57
CA PHE A 19 24.68 -13.42 -2.28
C PHE A 19 24.28 -13.09 -0.85
N ALA A 20 25.15 -13.35 0.14
CA ALA A 20 24.86 -13.07 1.53
C ALA A 20 24.65 -11.58 1.80
N THR A 21 25.46 -10.72 1.17
CA THR A 21 25.35 -9.26 1.27
C THR A 21 24.04 -8.76 0.65
N ILE A 22 23.70 -9.20 -0.57
CA ILE A 22 22.42 -8.86 -1.21
C ILE A 22 21.24 -9.32 -0.34
N TRP A 23 21.26 -10.56 0.13
CA TRP A 23 20.20 -11.13 0.96
C TRP A 23 20.01 -10.32 2.25
N ASN A 24 21.10 -10.03 2.97
CA ASN A 24 21.05 -9.28 4.22
C ASN A 24 20.56 -7.84 4.00
N ALA A 25 21.01 -7.18 2.94
CA ALA A 25 20.52 -5.84 2.61
C ALA A 25 19.02 -5.87 2.31
N CYS A 26 18.54 -6.87 1.57
CA CYS A 26 17.13 -6.99 1.21
C CYS A 26 16.23 -7.50 2.35
N SER A 27 16.77 -8.22 3.34
CA SER A 27 15.99 -8.70 4.49
C SER A 27 15.59 -7.59 5.44
N GLU A 28 16.37 -6.51 5.48
CA GLU A 28 16.10 -5.39 6.38
C GLU A 28 15.06 -4.48 5.72
N MET A 29 13.79 -4.83 5.91
CA MET A 29 12.66 -4.11 5.31
C MET A 29 12.45 -2.71 5.89
N GLY A 30 13.07 -2.38 7.04
CA GLY A 30 12.86 -1.11 7.73
C GLY A 30 13.70 0.08 7.27
N ARG A 31 14.51 -0.10 6.23
CA ARG A 31 15.40 0.93 5.65
C ARG A 31 15.61 0.68 4.16
N TYR A 32 16.07 1.69 3.44
CA TYR A 32 16.43 1.58 2.02
C TYR A 32 17.57 0.56 1.80
N VAL A 33 17.38 -0.33 0.84
CA VAL A 33 18.28 -1.47 0.55
C VAL A 33 19.72 -1.04 0.27
N GLN A 34 19.93 0.13 -0.33
CA GLN A 34 21.25 0.67 -0.62
C GLN A 34 22.10 0.88 0.64
N LEU A 35 21.46 1.22 1.77
CA LEU A 35 22.12 1.40 3.07
C LEU A 35 22.56 0.08 3.70
N GLY A 36 22.08 -1.07 3.18
CA GLY A 36 22.56 -2.40 3.55
C GLY A 36 23.90 -2.79 2.91
N PHE A 37 24.41 -2.02 1.95
CA PHE A 37 25.69 -2.26 1.29
C PHE A 37 26.83 -1.43 1.90
N PRO A 38 28.09 -1.91 1.83
CA PRO A 38 29.26 -1.14 2.28
C PRO A 38 29.37 0.22 1.57
N ASP A 39 29.71 1.28 2.31
CA ASP A 39 29.77 2.66 1.83
C ASP A 39 30.57 2.80 0.52
N ASP A 40 31.78 2.24 0.47
CA ASP A 40 32.69 2.32 -0.69
C ASP A 40 32.20 1.56 -1.93
N SER A 41 31.15 0.74 -1.78
CA SER A 41 30.54 -0.02 -2.88
C SER A 41 29.30 0.66 -3.47
N ARG A 42 28.57 1.49 -2.69
CA ARG A 42 27.24 2.01 -3.08
C ARG A 42 27.24 2.73 -4.41
N THR A 43 28.15 3.69 -4.60
CA THR A 43 28.24 4.45 -5.86
C THR A 43 28.61 3.56 -7.06
N LYS A 44 29.43 2.53 -6.86
CA LYS A 44 29.82 1.59 -7.92
C LYS A 44 28.68 0.65 -8.29
N LEU A 45 27.81 0.32 -7.34
CA LEU A 45 26.67 -0.59 -7.50
C LEU A 45 25.43 0.13 -8.04
N PHE A 46 25.15 1.34 -7.55
CA PHE A 46 23.88 2.04 -7.74
C PHE A 46 24.03 3.41 -8.43
N GLY A 47 25.21 3.75 -8.94
CA GLY A 47 25.46 5.04 -9.58
C GLY A 47 25.61 6.18 -8.58
N THR A 48 25.81 7.40 -9.07
CA THR A 48 26.08 8.58 -8.22
C THR A 48 24.91 9.02 -7.37
N ASP A 49 23.69 8.77 -7.84
CA ASP A 49 22.44 9.10 -7.16
C ASP A 49 21.89 7.93 -6.32
N TRP A 50 22.59 6.78 -6.31
CA TRP A 50 22.18 5.52 -5.67
C TRP A 50 20.87 4.91 -6.20
N ASN A 51 20.50 5.22 -7.44
CA ASN A 51 19.23 4.80 -8.03
C ASN A 51 19.35 4.04 -9.36
N SER A 52 20.56 3.76 -9.82
CA SER A 52 20.81 2.95 -11.02
C SER A 52 20.38 1.49 -10.82
N LYS A 53 19.91 0.86 -11.90
CA LYS A 53 19.52 -0.56 -11.91
C LYS A 53 20.70 -1.44 -11.43
N PRO A 54 20.43 -2.53 -10.68
CA PRO A 54 21.47 -3.49 -10.33
C PRO A 54 22.21 -4.03 -11.56
N LYS A 55 23.53 -4.15 -11.40
CA LYS A 55 24.41 -4.83 -12.35
C LYS A 55 24.16 -6.35 -12.33
N ASN A 56 24.76 -7.08 -13.27
CA ASN A 56 24.74 -8.54 -13.20
C ASN A 56 25.47 -9.07 -11.95
N PHE A 57 25.21 -10.33 -11.61
CA PHE A 57 25.71 -10.93 -10.37
C PHE A 57 27.24 -10.92 -10.27
N ASP A 58 27.93 -11.22 -11.38
CA ASP A 58 29.40 -11.32 -11.38
C ASP A 58 30.05 -9.95 -11.14
N GLU A 59 29.52 -8.88 -11.71
CA GLU A 59 29.98 -7.51 -11.43
C GLU A 59 29.77 -7.09 -9.98
N ILE A 60 28.60 -7.39 -9.40
CA ILE A 60 28.34 -7.11 -7.98
C ILE A 60 29.33 -7.88 -7.12
N ALA A 61 29.57 -9.16 -7.42
CA ALA A 61 30.50 -9.99 -6.68
C ALA A 61 31.93 -9.47 -6.74
N GLN A 62 32.39 -9.01 -7.91
CA GLN A 62 33.71 -8.38 -8.07
C GLN A 62 33.84 -7.08 -7.27
N ILE A 63 32.83 -6.19 -7.33
CA ILE A 63 32.83 -4.93 -6.57
C ILE A 63 32.93 -5.20 -5.07
N LEU A 64 32.18 -6.18 -4.57
CA LEU A 64 32.17 -6.54 -3.15
C LEU A 64 33.46 -7.26 -2.72
N ALA A 65 34.06 -8.09 -3.59
CA ALA A 65 35.32 -8.76 -3.30
C ALA A 65 36.47 -7.75 -3.09
N VAL A 66 36.57 -6.72 -3.93
CA VAL A 66 37.61 -5.67 -3.80
C VAL A 66 37.49 -4.91 -2.48
N GLY A 67 36.27 -4.65 -2.02
CA GLY A 67 36.01 -4.03 -0.72
C GLY A 67 36.45 -4.91 0.47
N SER A 68 36.25 -6.23 0.36
CA SER A 68 36.62 -7.18 1.41
C SER A 68 38.13 -7.36 1.60
N VAL A 69 38.94 -7.21 0.55
CA VAL A 69 40.42 -7.36 0.64
C VAL A 69 41.07 -6.18 1.38
N ASN A 70 40.46 -4.99 1.31
CA ASN A 70 40.93 -3.78 2.01
C ASN A 70 40.50 -3.75 3.49
N SER A 71 39.54 -4.60 3.88
CA SER A 71 39.12 -4.80 5.26
C SER A 71 40.03 -5.85 5.90
N SER A 72 41.09 -5.41 6.59
CA SER A 72 41.91 -6.30 7.42
C SER A 72 41.02 -7.16 8.31
N ALA A 73 41.17 -8.49 8.23
CA ALA A 73 40.38 -9.44 9.00
C ALA A 73 40.49 -9.10 10.49
N ILE A 74 39.38 -8.67 11.10
CA ILE A 74 39.30 -8.45 12.54
C ILE A 74 39.37 -9.84 13.18
N SER A 75 40.43 -10.11 13.94
CA SER A 75 40.59 -11.37 14.63
C SER A 75 39.45 -11.58 15.63
N LEU A 76 39.07 -12.85 15.87
CA LEU A 76 38.06 -13.20 16.87
C LEU A 76 38.40 -12.62 18.26
N GLU A 77 39.68 -12.47 18.57
CA GLU A 77 40.18 -11.80 19.79
C GLU A 77 39.78 -10.32 19.90
N LYS A 78 39.70 -9.58 18.78
CA LYS A 78 39.24 -8.18 18.78
C LYS A 78 37.72 -8.06 18.96
N ILE A 79 36.95 -9.07 18.55
CA ILE A 79 35.49 -9.12 18.72
C ILE A 79 35.12 -9.43 20.18
N LEU A 80 35.97 -10.19 20.89
CA LEU A 80 35.75 -10.59 22.28
C LEU A 80 36.19 -9.54 23.31
N ASN A 81 36.88 -8.46 22.90
CA ASN A 81 37.32 -7.38 23.79
C ASN A 81 36.50 -6.09 23.57
N PRO A 82 35.56 -5.75 24.49
CA PRO A 82 34.66 -4.61 24.33
C PRO A 82 35.40 -3.25 24.32
N ALA A 83 36.58 -3.18 24.93
CA ALA A 83 37.34 -1.94 25.09
C ALA A 83 37.97 -1.42 23.78
N THR A 84 38.07 -2.24 22.74
CA THR A 84 38.63 -1.83 21.43
C THR A 84 37.60 -1.38 20.41
N LEU A 85 36.29 -1.49 20.72
CA LEU A 85 35.20 -1.14 19.80
C LEU A 85 34.66 0.28 19.99
N PHE A 86 34.91 0.91 21.15
CA PHE A 86 34.48 2.28 21.42
C PHE A 86 35.61 3.28 21.20
N GLY A 87 36.05 3.39 19.95
CA GLY A 87 36.76 4.57 19.50
C GLY A 87 35.73 5.64 19.19
N ASN A 88 35.73 6.73 19.96
CA ASN A 88 34.85 7.91 19.84
C ASN A 88 34.26 8.10 18.43
N GLU A 89 33.04 7.59 18.22
CA GLU A 89 32.23 8.01 17.09
C GLU A 89 31.75 9.42 17.41
N ASN A 90 32.29 10.40 16.69
CA ASN A 90 31.66 11.69 16.60
C ASN A 90 30.27 11.44 16.00
N ASP A 91 29.23 11.64 16.81
CA ASP A 91 27.84 11.79 16.41
C ASP A 91 27.75 12.83 15.28
N SER A 92 27.78 12.36 14.03
CA SER A 92 27.09 13.06 12.96
C SER A 92 25.63 12.65 13.07
N ASP A 93 24.80 13.60 13.48
CA ASP A 93 23.36 13.55 13.79
C ASP A 93 22.46 13.16 12.57
N ASP A 94 22.96 12.36 11.63
CA ASP A 94 22.22 11.85 10.47
C ASP A 94 21.43 10.60 10.88
N LYS A 95 20.30 10.80 11.56
CA LYS A 95 19.35 9.72 11.87
C LYS A 95 18.86 9.07 10.57
N VAL A 96 19.39 7.89 10.25
CA VAL A 96 18.88 7.03 9.18
C VAL A 96 17.38 6.84 9.37
N GLU A 97 16.59 7.11 8.33
CA GLU A 97 15.14 7.08 8.44
C GLU A 97 14.64 5.63 8.44
N GLU A 98 14.19 5.18 9.61
CA GLU A 98 13.50 3.90 9.75
C GLU A 98 12.02 4.04 9.38
N PHE A 99 11.50 3.04 8.68
CA PHE A 99 10.09 2.98 8.28
C PHE A 99 9.51 1.57 8.41
N ARG A 100 8.18 1.50 8.50
CA ARG A 100 7.42 0.24 8.48
C ARG A 100 6.86 0.01 7.08
N THR A 101 7.09 -1.17 6.53
CA THR A 101 6.65 -1.53 5.18
C THR A 101 5.31 -2.27 5.20
N VAL A 102 4.68 -2.33 4.03
CA VAL A 102 3.39 -3.02 3.83
C VAL A 102 3.49 -4.54 3.84
N ILE A 103 4.70 -5.11 3.88
CA ILE A 103 4.98 -6.54 3.78
C ILE A 103 6.25 -6.92 4.54
N ASN A 104 6.27 -8.13 5.11
CA ASN A 104 7.47 -8.68 5.72
C ASN A 104 8.37 -9.39 4.68
N PHE A 105 9.63 -9.66 5.04
CA PHE A 105 10.59 -10.25 4.11
C PHE A 105 10.20 -11.65 3.59
N PRO A 106 9.71 -12.60 4.41
CA PRO A 106 9.28 -13.92 3.90
C PRO A 106 8.20 -13.83 2.82
N ASN A 107 7.17 -12.99 3.02
CA ASN A 107 6.13 -12.81 2.00
C ASN A 107 6.65 -12.03 0.79
N PHE A 108 7.57 -11.07 1.00
CA PHE A 108 8.23 -10.36 -0.11
C PHE A 108 8.98 -11.32 -1.05
N LEU A 109 9.67 -12.34 -0.53
CA LEU A 109 10.35 -13.35 -1.36
C LEU A 109 9.37 -14.08 -2.31
N LEU A 110 8.12 -14.31 -1.89
CA LEU A 110 7.09 -14.92 -2.74
C LEU A 110 6.68 -13.98 -3.88
N HIS A 111 6.60 -12.67 -3.62
CA HIS A 111 6.35 -11.69 -4.67
C HIS A 111 7.51 -11.59 -5.67
N VAL A 112 8.75 -11.68 -5.20
CA VAL A 112 9.94 -11.74 -6.07
C VAL A 112 9.86 -12.95 -7.00
N LEU A 113 9.49 -14.12 -6.47
CA LEU A 113 9.28 -15.31 -7.30
C LEU A 113 8.12 -15.14 -8.27
N ARG A 114 6.98 -14.62 -7.81
CA ARG A 114 5.78 -14.42 -8.64
C ARG A 114 5.99 -13.38 -9.74
N ALA A 115 6.91 -12.45 -9.58
CA ALA A 115 7.28 -11.51 -10.63
C ALA A 115 8.09 -12.18 -11.76
N ASP A 116 8.87 -13.22 -11.45
CA ASP A 116 9.66 -13.99 -12.42
C ASP A 116 8.92 -15.23 -12.97
N LYS A 117 8.02 -15.81 -12.18
CA LYS A 117 7.29 -17.06 -12.45
C LYS A 117 5.79 -16.84 -12.37
N SER A 118 5.03 -17.49 -13.23
CA SER A 118 3.57 -17.40 -13.21
C SER A 118 2.97 -18.27 -12.10
N ASP A 119 2.04 -17.68 -11.35
CA ASP A 119 1.22 -18.27 -10.26
C ASP A 119 1.94 -19.00 -9.12
N ILE A 120 2.67 -18.25 -8.29
CA ILE A 120 3.28 -18.76 -7.05
C ILE A 120 2.39 -18.45 -5.84
N PRO A 121 1.93 -19.40 -5.01
CA PRO A 121 1.10 -19.10 -3.84
C PRO A 121 1.74 -18.05 -2.91
N LEU A 122 0.95 -17.07 -2.47
CA LEU A 122 1.39 -16.00 -1.55
C LEU A 122 1.12 -16.36 -0.09
N ASP A 123 1.64 -17.51 0.34
CA ASP A 123 1.55 -18.05 1.70
C ASP A 123 2.95 -18.44 2.21
N ASP A 124 3.48 -17.66 3.15
CA ASP A 124 4.82 -17.87 3.72
C ASP A 124 4.97 -19.19 4.46
N LYS A 125 3.89 -19.81 4.92
CA LYS A 125 3.92 -21.16 5.49
C LYS A 125 4.37 -22.21 4.48
N GLN A 126 4.19 -21.95 3.19
CA GLN A 126 4.59 -22.83 2.09
C GLN A 126 5.92 -22.42 1.47
N LEU A 127 6.58 -21.36 1.97
CA LEU A 127 7.77 -20.75 1.38
C LEU A 127 8.86 -21.79 1.04
N LEU A 128 9.26 -22.63 2.00
CA LEU A 128 10.32 -23.62 1.76
C LEU A 128 9.92 -24.65 0.70
N LYS A 129 8.67 -25.14 0.75
CA LYS A 129 8.13 -26.10 -0.21
C LYS A 129 8.08 -25.52 -1.63
N ILE A 130 7.66 -24.25 -1.76
CA ILE A 130 7.63 -23.53 -3.03
C ILE A 130 9.05 -23.43 -3.61
N PHE A 131 10.01 -22.96 -2.83
CA PHE A 131 11.40 -22.82 -3.27
C PHE A 131 12.09 -24.16 -3.58
N GLU A 132 11.66 -25.27 -2.96
CA GLU A 132 12.13 -26.62 -3.28
C GLU A 132 11.52 -27.16 -4.57
N SER A 133 10.26 -26.82 -4.86
CA SER A 133 9.54 -27.29 -6.05
C SER A 133 9.99 -26.62 -7.36
N ILE A 134 10.72 -25.50 -7.27
CA ILE A 134 11.13 -24.69 -8.43
C ILE A 134 12.64 -24.66 -8.49
N HIS A 135 13.20 -24.98 -9.66
CA HIS A 135 14.63 -24.82 -9.89
C HIS A 135 14.98 -23.33 -10.05
N ILE A 136 15.46 -22.72 -8.98
CA ILE A 136 15.83 -21.31 -8.92
C ILE A 136 17.34 -21.18 -8.95
N ASP A 137 17.94 -20.56 -9.96
CA ASP A 137 19.37 -20.22 -9.91
C ASP A 137 19.64 -19.14 -8.83
N PRO A 138 20.56 -19.36 -7.87
CA PRO A 138 20.82 -18.40 -6.81
C PRO A 138 21.33 -17.04 -7.30
N ARG A 139 22.10 -17.00 -8.40
CA ARG A 139 22.66 -15.75 -8.94
C ARG A 139 21.54 -14.90 -9.55
N THR A 140 20.71 -15.50 -10.40
CA THR A 140 19.52 -14.86 -10.98
C THR A 140 18.56 -14.39 -9.88
N PHE A 141 18.31 -15.23 -8.88
CA PHE A 141 17.42 -14.86 -7.78
C PHE A 141 17.93 -13.67 -6.97
N ALA A 142 19.23 -13.60 -6.67
CA ALA A 142 19.81 -12.48 -5.95
C ALA A 142 19.64 -11.15 -6.71
N ILE A 143 19.82 -11.16 -8.04
CA ILE A 143 19.58 -9.96 -8.87
C ILE A 143 18.09 -9.58 -8.88
N ASN A 144 17.20 -10.56 -9.09
CA ASN A 144 15.75 -10.31 -9.07
C ASN A 144 15.31 -9.76 -7.71
N LEU A 145 15.84 -10.31 -6.61
CA LEU A 145 15.56 -9.85 -5.24
C LEU A 145 16.00 -8.39 -5.05
N LEU A 146 17.22 -8.05 -5.48
CA LEU A 146 17.75 -6.69 -5.36
C LEU A 146 16.97 -5.70 -6.23
N GLU A 147 16.67 -6.04 -7.48
CA GLU A 147 15.87 -5.22 -8.40
C GLU A 147 14.47 -4.96 -7.83
N CYS A 148 13.77 -6.03 -7.40
CA CYS A 148 12.47 -5.91 -6.77
C CYS A 148 12.53 -5.06 -5.51
N ARG A 149 13.57 -5.21 -4.68
CA ARG A 149 13.70 -4.45 -3.43
C ARG A 149 13.94 -2.97 -3.68
N MET A 150 14.77 -2.61 -4.66
CA MET A 150 14.98 -1.22 -5.04
C MET A 150 13.71 -0.57 -5.58
N LEU A 151 12.94 -1.30 -6.40
CA LEU A 151 11.64 -0.83 -6.89
C LEU A 151 10.61 -0.71 -5.76
N PHE A 152 10.60 -1.67 -4.84
CA PHE A 152 9.74 -1.66 -3.65
C PHE A 152 10.02 -0.43 -2.79
N ASP A 153 11.27 -0.20 -2.42
CA ASP A 153 11.66 0.93 -1.57
C ASP A 153 11.33 2.28 -2.21
N ARG A 154 11.39 2.38 -3.55
CA ARG A 154 11.14 3.62 -4.29
C ARG A 154 9.66 3.86 -4.60
N TYR A 155 8.90 2.83 -4.91
CA TYR A 155 7.58 2.99 -5.55
C TYR A 155 6.43 2.29 -4.81
N ILE A 156 6.70 1.71 -3.63
CA ILE A 156 5.67 1.20 -2.72
C ILE A 156 5.69 2.03 -1.45
N ILE A 157 4.48 2.35 -0.95
CA ILE A 157 4.33 3.15 0.26
C ILE A 157 4.94 2.47 1.49
N HIS A 158 5.41 3.29 2.41
CA HIS A 158 5.86 2.92 3.73
C HIS A 158 5.34 3.92 4.77
N ARG A 159 5.36 3.56 6.05
CA ARG A 159 5.02 4.46 7.15
C ARG A 159 6.27 4.88 7.89
N LYS A 160 6.46 6.18 8.06
CA LYS A 160 7.44 6.72 8.99
C LYS A 160 6.85 6.70 10.40
N ASN A 161 7.42 5.92 11.33
CA ASN A 161 6.93 5.78 12.71
C ASN A 161 5.41 5.46 12.80
N GLU A 162 4.70 5.93 13.84
CA GLU A 162 3.22 5.88 13.93
C GLU A 162 2.51 6.89 12.99
N GLY A 163 3.26 7.49 12.05
CA GLY A 163 2.84 8.61 11.21
C GLY A 163 2.24 8.25 9.84
N GLU A 164 2.24 9.25 8.97
CA GLU A 164 1.62 9.28 7.65
C GLU A 164 2.29 8.33 6.63
N TRP A 165 1.55 8.00 5.58
CA TRP A 165 2.09 7.23 4.45
C TRP A 165 3.05 8.09 3.63
N GLY A 166 4.23 7.57 3.36
CA GLY A 166 5.24 8.17 2.49
C GLY A 166 5.47 7.34 1.24
N LEU A 167 5.92 8.02 0.19
CA LEU A 167 6.45 7.42 -1.03
C LEU A 167 7.65 8.23 -1.47
N MET A 168 8.83 7.73 -1.10
CA MET A 168 10.08 8.46 -1.24
C MET A 168 11.16 7.58 -1.83
N ARG A 169 12.24 8.23 -2.26
CA ARG A 169 13.46 7.60 -2.76
C ARG A 169 14.65 8.14 -2.00
N LEU A 170 15.61 7.26 -1.74
CA LEU A 170 16.92 7.65 -1.23
C LEU A 170 17.75 8.28 -2.35
N VAL A 171 18.36 9.43 -2.10
CA VAL A 171 19.31 10.07 -3.02
C VAL A 171 20.65 10.26 -2.32
N GLY A 172 21.72 9.73 -2.92
CA GLY A 172 23.10 9.96 -2.48
C GLY A 172 23.70 11.21 -3.14
N TYR A 173 24.45 12.02 -2.38
CA TYR A 173 25.19 13.15 -2.93
C TYR A 173 26.70 12.88 -3.00
N ALA A 174 27.29 13.08 -4.17
CA ALA A 174 28.74 12.99 -4.35
C ALA A 174 29.46 14.17 -3.66
N GLY A 175 30.50 13.90 -2.87
CA GLY A 175 31.44 14.92 -2.35
C GLY A 175 31.36 15.23 -0.86
N LYS A 176 30.36 14.72 -0.13
CA LYS A 176 30.31 14.74 1.35
C LYS A 176 29.97 13.34 1.84
N LYS A 177 30.92 12.66 2.50
CA LYS A 177 30.67 11.35 3.13
C LYS A 177 29.47 11.47 4.07
N GLY A 178 28.45 10.63 3.87
CA GLY A 178 27.32 10.48 4.80
C GLY A 178 26.01 11.17 4.40
N ASN A 179 26.01 12.23 3.58
CA ASN A 179 24.78 12.97 3.30
C ASN A 179 23.87 12.22 2.32
N VAL A 180 22.75 11.73 2.83
CA VAL A 180 21.61 11.20 2.05
C VAL A 180 20.42 12.16 2.15
N SER A 181 19.60 12.25 1.11
CA SER A 181 18.26 12.84 1.20
C SER A 181 17.18 11.81 0.90
N TYR A 182 15.98 12.15 1.32
CA TYR A 182 14.75 11.43 1.01
C TYR A 182 13.89 12.39 0.20
N ASP A 183 13.72 12.08 -1.08
CA ASP A 183 12.96 12.90 -2.02
C ASP A 183 11.66 12.17 -2.38
N ASP A 184 10.60 12.91 -2.73
CA ASP A 184 9.41 12.28 -3.32
C ASP A 184 9.77 11.51 -4.59
N SER A 185 9.17 10.33 -4.75
CA SER A 185 9.44 9.47 -5.92
C SER A 185 8.85 10.00 -7.23
N PHE A 186 7.84 10.86 -7.12
CA PHE A 186 7.17 11.53 -8.24
C PHE A 186 6.98 13.03 -7.97
N ASN A 187 6.43 13.76 -8.93
CA ASN A 187 6.14 15.19 -8.72
C ASN A 187 5.01 15.43 -7.69
N SER A 188 4.85 16.69 -7.27
CA SER A 188 3.91 17.11 -6.23
C SER A 188 2.43 16.86 -6.53
N VAL A 189 2.06 16.53 -7.77
CA VAL A 189 0.69 16.16 -8.16
C VAL A 189 0.52 14.64 -8.11
N GLN A 190 1.45 13.90 -8.69
CA GLN A 190 1.37 12.44 -8.82
C GLN A 190 1.70 11.72 -7.51
N ASN A 191 2.69 12.20 -6.74
CA ASN A 191 3.14 11.52 -5.51
C ASN A 191 1.99 11.37 -4.49
N PRO A 192 1.23 12.42 -4.13
CA PRO A 192 0.11 12.29 -3.20
C PRO A 192 -1.00 11.37 -3.71
N GLN A 193 -1.28 11.37 -5.03
CA GLN A 193 -2.31 10.49 -5.61
C GLN A 193 -1.90 9.01 -5.54
N ILE A 194 -0.63 8.70 -5.81
CA ILE A 194 -0.10 7.33 -5.69
C ILE A 194 -0.10 6.89 -4.23
N VAL A 195 0.29 7.77 -3.30
CA VAL A 195 0.20 7.49 -1.85
C VAL A 195 -1.24 7.13 -1.46
N MET A 196 -2.22 7.93 -1.88
CA MET A 196 -3.64 7.67 -1.58
C MET A 196 -4.15 6.38 -2.22
N LEU A 197 -3.76 6.09 -3.45
CA LEU A 197 -4.18 4.90 -4.17
C LEU A 197 -3.59 3.62 -3.56
N LEU A 198 -2.29 3.59 -3.28
CA LEU A 198 -1.64 2.43 -2.67
C LEU A 198 -2.09 2.24 -1.21
N SER A 199 -2.35 3.32 -0.48
CA SER A 199 -2.84 3.21 0.90
C SER A 199 -4.29 2.74 0.98
N MET A 200 -5.13 3.08 -0.01
CA MET A 200 -6.45 2.48 -0.21
C MET A 200 -6.36 0.96 -0.38
N PHE A 201 -5.45 0.47 -1.24
CA PHE A 201 -5.21 -0.96 -1.41
C PHE A 201 -4.73 -1.62 -0.12
N HIS A 202 -3.76 -1.01 0.56
CA HIS A 202 -3.23 -1.58 1.80
C HIS A 202 -4.28 -1.61 2.92
N ALA A 203 -5.09 -0.55 3.07
CA ALA A 203 -6.17 -0.51 4.05
C ALA A 203 -7.27 -1.54 3.76
N SER A 204 -7.48 -1.87 2.48
CA SER A 204 -8.44 -2.90 2.05
C SER A 204 -7.91 -4.32 2.21
N PHE A 205 -6.60 -4.53 2.03
CA PHE A 205 -5.93 -5.83 2.06
C PHE A 205 -4.69 -5.81 2.98
N PRO A 206 -4.89 -5.70 4.30
CA PRO A 206 -3.79 -5.48 5.25
C PRO A 206 -2.95 -6.74 5.52
N THR A 207 -3.48 -7.93 5.26
CA THR A 207 -2.79 -9.21 5.50
C THR A 207 -1.48 -9.32 4.73
N MET A 208 -0.47 -9.98 5.29
CA MET A 208 0.81 -10.19 4.59
C MET A 208 0.71 -11.24 3.48
N THR A 209 -0.18 -12.23 3.67
CA THR A 209 -0.50 -13.27 2.69
C THR A 209 -1.50 -12.77 1.65
N TYR A 210 -1.50 -13.40 0.47
CA TYR A 210 -2.44 -13.12 -0.62
C TYR A 210 -2.55 -11.63 -0.98
N LYS A 211 -1.43 -10.88 -0.90
CA LYS A 211 -1.38 -9.44 -1.20
C LYS A 211 -1.32 -9.17 -2.71
N HIS A 212 -2.36 -9.57 -3.43
CA HIS A 212 -2.39 -9.56 -4.90
C HIS A 212 -2.11 -8.18 -5.50
N TRP A 213 -2.64 -7.10 -4.91
CA TRP A 213 -2.38 -5.73 -5.36
C TRP A 213 -0.87 -5.38 -5.39
N LEU A 214 -0.07 -5.90 -4.45
CA LEU A 214 1.37 -5.68 -4.44
C LEU A 214 2.05 -6.42 -5.58
N SER A 215 1.53 -7.61 -5.96
CA SER A 215 2.01 -8.32 -7.13
C SER A 215 1.74 -7.53 -8.41
N ALA A 216 0.53 -6.96 -8.55
CA ALA A 216 0.19 -6.11 -9.69
C ALA A 216 1.07 -4.86 -9.76
N ALA A 217 1.33 -4.21 -8.63
CA ALA A 217 2.21 -3.06 -8.54
C ALA A 217 3.65 -3.44 -8.95
N LEU A 218 4.25 -4.45 -8.33
CA LEU A 218 5.62 -4.88 -8.66
C LEU A 218 5.76 -5.32 -10.11
N ARG A 219 4.76 -6.01 -10.67
CA ARG A 219 4.76 -6.41 -12.09
C ARG A 219 4.83 -5.20 -13.02
N PHE A 220 4.00 -4.18 -12.77
CA PHE A 220 4.06 -2.93 -13.52
C PHE A 220 5.43 -2.26 -13.39
N LEU A 221 5.91 -2.09 -12.16
CA LEU A 221 7.20 -1.42 -11.90
C LEU A 221 8.37 -2.11 -12.59
N ILE A 222 8.41 -3.44 -12.54
CA ILE A 222 9.44 -4.26 -13.19
C ILE A 222 9.33 -4.14 -14.70
N THR A 223 8.13 -4.26 -15.27
CA THR A 223 7.89 -4.19 -16.71
C THR A 223 8.28 -2.81 -17.25
N SER A 224 7.76 -1.72 -16.65
CA SER A 224 8.10 -0.35 -17.02
C SER A 224 9.61 -0.08 -16.93
N THR A 225 10.26 -0.53 -15.85
CA THR A 225 11.70 -0.31 -15.69
C THR A 225 12.53 -1.10 -16.69
N ARG A 226 12.14 -2.34 -17.02
CA ARG A 226 12.86 -3.19 -17.99
C ARG A 226 12.67 -2.74 -19.43
N GLU A 227 11.48 -2.25 -19.79
CA GLU A 227 11.14 -1.85 -21.16
C GLU A 227 11.44 -0.37 -21.45
N GLN A 228 11.19 0.52 -20.48
CA GLN A 228 11.25 1.98 -20.66
C GLN A 228 12.40 2.63 -19.86
N GLY A 229 13.10 1.87 -19.03
CA GLY A 229 14.21 2.37 -18.21
C GLY A 229 13.80 3.26 -17.01
N SER A 230 12.51 3.57 -16.86
CA SER A 230 11.97 4.39 -15.78
C SER A 230 10.48 4.10 -15.54
N VAL A 231 9.94 4.57 -14.41
CA VAL A 231 8.53 4.45 -14.07
C VAL A 231 7.84 5.79 -14.28
N ASN A 232 6.89 5.87 -15.21
CA ASN A 232 6.06 7.05 -15.40
C ASN A 232 4.92 7.07 -14.36
N GLY A 233 4.80 8.17 -13.61
CA GLY A 233 3.80 8.29 -12.55
C GLY A 233 2.34 8.29 -13.04
N ALA A 234 2.07 8.88 -14.20
CA ALA A 234 0.71 8.89 -14.76
C ALA A 234 0.28 7.49 -15.22
N ASP A 235 1.19 6.75 -15.85
CA ASP A 235 0.93 5.36 -16.26
C ASP A 235 0.76 4.45 -15.05
N TYR A 236 1.54 4.67 -13.97
CA TYR A 236 1.40 3.90 -12.74
C TYR A 236 0.06 4.14 -12.05
N ILE A 237 -0.39 5.41 -11.99
CA ILE A 237 -1.73 5.76 -11.50
C ILE A 237 -2.79 5.04 -12.34
N ARG A 238 -2.75 5.19 -13.67
CA ARG A 238 -3.73 4.55 -14.58
C ARG A 238 -3.77 3.04 -14.38
N TRP A 239 -2.60 2.40 -14.28
CA TRP A 239 -2.48 0.98 -14.02
C TRP A 239 -3.14 0.57 -12.70
N MET A 240 -2.79 1.22 -11.59
CA MET A 240 -3.31 0.84 -10.28
C MET A 240 -4.80 1.17 -10.11
N GLU A 241 -5.31 2.22 -10.75
CA GLU A 241 -6.74 2.48 -10.82
C GLU A 241 -7.47 1.41 -11.65
N THR A 242 -6.88 0.97 -12.76
CA THR A 242 -7.39 -0.16 -13.56
C THR A 242 -7.45 -1.45 -12.73
N VAL A 243 -6.44 -1.72 -11.89
CA VAL A 243 -6.47 -2.85 -10.94
C VAL A 243 -7.62 -2.69 -9.94
N SER A 244 -7.89 -1.46 -9.47
CA SER A 244 -9.02 -1.19 -8.57
C SER A 244 -10.36 -1.44 -9.26
N ASP A 245 -10.50 -1.05 -10.54
CA ASP A 245 -11.68 -1.33 -11.35
C ASP A 245 -11.86 -2.84 -11.54
N ARG A 246 -10.79 -3.56 -11.91
CA ARG A 246 -10.79 -5.03 -12.01
C ARG A 246 -11.25 -5.68 -10.71
N PHE A 247 -10.79 -5.20 -9.56
CA PHE A 247 -11.23 -5.72 -8.26
C PHE A 247 -12.71 -5.44 -8.00
N LEU A 248 -13.21 -4.25 -8.32
CA LEU A 248 -14.63 -3.94 -8.15
C LEU A 248 -15.50 -4.81 -9.06
N TYR A 249 -15.29 -4.75 -10.37
CA TYR A 249 -16.14 -5.41 -11.35
C TYR A 249 -15.94 -6.92 -11.40
N GLY A 250 -14.72 -7.41 -11.16
CA GLY A 250 -14.42 -8.85 -11.20
C GLY A 250 -14.86 -9.60 -9.94
N ARG A 251 -14.94 -8.93 -8.78
CA ARG A 251 -15.34 -9.57 -7.51
C ARG A 251 -16.79 -9.33 -7.13
N PHE A 252 -17.34 -8.18 -7.53
CA PHE A 252 -18.67 -7.71 -7.14
C PHE A 252 -19.55 -7.41 -8.36
N GLY A 253 -19.20 -7.98 -9.52
CA GLY A 253 -19.95 -7.88 -10.76
C GLY A 253 -21.19 -8.77 -10.80
N GLU A 254 -22.00 -8.62 -11.86
CA GLU A 254 -23.17 -9.49 -12.12
C GLU A 254 -22.80 -10.90 -12.64
N ASN A 255 -21.54 -11.12 -13.03
CA ASN A 255 -21.01 -12.39 -13.53
C ASN A 255 -20.32 -13.22 -12.43
N ASP A 256 -19.83 -14.41 -12.81
CA ASP A 256 -19.00 -15.25 -11.95
C ASP A 256 -17.81 -14.48 -11.35
N VAL A 257 -17.56 -14.77 -10.08
CA VAL A 257 -16.51 -14.12 -9.29
C VAL A 257 -15.13 -14.57 -9.81
N VAL A 258 -14.30 -13.60 -10.21
CA VAL A 258 -12.94 -13.85 -10.72
C VAL A 258 -11.92 -13.82 -9.57
N ASP A 259 -10.92 -14.70 -9.60
CA ASP A 259 -9.86 -14.69 -8.58
C ASP A 259 -8.97 -13.44 -8.67
N TYR A 260 -8.49 -12.96 -7.52
CA TYR A 260 -7.62 -11.78 -7.46
C TYR A 260 -6.31 -11.95 -8.23
N PHE A 261 -5.78 -13.16 -8.35
CA PHE A 261 -4.62 -13.45 -9.17
C PHE A 261 -4.88 -13.07 -10.63
N ASP A 262 -5.96 -13.57 -11.22
CA ASP A 262 -6.31 -13.31 -12.62
C ASP A 262 -6.61 -11.84 -12.87
N LEU A 263 -7.26 -11.16 -11.91
CA LEU A 263 -7.52 -9.72 -11.97
C LEU A 263 -6.23 -8.86 -11.93
N CYS A 264 -5.16 -9.37 -11.32
CA CYS A 264 -3.87 -8.69 -11.29
C CYS A 264 -3.01 -8.98 -12.54
N LEU A 265 -3.32 -10.03 -13.30
CA LEU A 265 -2.66 -10.32 -14.55
C LEU A 265 -3.28 -9.51 -15.69
N GLU A 266 -2.51 -9.24 -16.74
CA GLU A 266 -3.02 -8.62 -17.98
C GLU A 266 -3.85 -9.57 -18.84
N ASN A 267 -4.17 -10.76 -18.33
CA ASN A 267 -5.02 -11.69 -19.04
C ASN A 267 -6.38 -11.02 -19.32
N GLN A 268 -6.92 -11.27 -20.51
CA GLN A 268 -8.19 -10.71 -21.00
C GLN A 268 -9.39 -11.28 -20.23
N VAL A 269 -9.44 -11.04 -18.92
CA VAL A 269 -10.63 -11.31 -18.12
C VAL A 269 -11.70 -10.33 -18.59
N GLN A 270 -12.78 -10.87 -19.18
CA GLN A 270 -13.93 -10.07 -19.52
C GLN A 270 -14.65 -9.65 -18.25
N LEU A 271 -14.48 -8.39 -17.87
CA LEU A 271 -15.18 -7.81 -16.72
C LEU A 271 -16.63 -7.48 -17.09
N PRO A 272 -17.59 -7.70 -16.17
CA PRO A 272 -18.94 -7.22 -16.36
C PRO A 272 -18.98 -5.68 -16.43
N GLU A 273 -20.02 -5.15 -17.09
CA GLU A 273 -20.21 -3.70 -17.21
C GLU A 273 -20.71 -3.08 -15.90
N ARG A 274 -21.44 -3.85 -15.10
CA ARG A 274 -22.14 -3.40 -13.88
C ARG A 274 -21.75 -4.24 -12.68
N ILE A 275 -21.82 -3.62 -11.51
CA ILE A 275 -21.72 -4.31 -10.23
C ILE A 275 -23.08 -4.92 -9.86
N ASN A 276 -23.07 -6.04 -9.14
CA ASN A 276 -24.25 -6.57 -8.50
C ASN A 276 -24.61 -5.69 -7.29
N ILE A 277 -25.68 -4.90 -7.40
CA ILE A 277 -26.12 -3.97 -6.33
C ILE A 277 -26.44 -4.71 -5.01
N ALA A 278 -26.74 -6.00 -5.04
CA ALA A 278 -26.90 -6.79 -3.81
C ALA A 278 -25.65 -6.78 -2.92
N GLU A 279 -24.45 -6.64 -3.49
CA GLU A 279 -23.18 -6.53 -2.76
C GLU A 279 -23.09 -5.25 -1.90
N LEU A 280 -23.90 -4.23 -2.21
CA LEU A 280 -24.00 -2.99 -1.43
C LEU A 280 -25.07 -3.07 -0.33
N ASN A 281 -25.97 -4.07 -0.40
CA ASN A 281 -27.12 -4.23 0.49
C ASN A 281 -26.88 -5.30 1.57
N LEU A 282 -25.61 -5.53 1.92
CA LEU A 282 -25.19 -6.52 2.92
C LEU A 282 -25.11 -5.95 4.35
N GLY A 283 -25.58 -4.72 4.57
CA GLY A 283 -25.46 -4.03 5.86
C GLY A 283 -24.01 -3.89 6.29
N THR A 284 -23.71 -4.25 7.53
CA THR A 284 -22.34 -4.22 8.07
C THR A 284 -21.38 -5.26 7.45
N ASN A 285 -21.89 -6.15 6.59
CA ASN A 285 -21.07 -7.13 5.86
C ASN A 285 -20.60 -6.64 4.48
N VAL A 286 -20.94 -5.41 4.06
CA VAL A 286 -20.38 -4.81 2.84
C VAL A 286 -18.86 -4.77 2.95
N GLN A 287 -18.16 -5.23 1.91
CA GLN A 287 -16.71 -5.38 1.94
C GLN A 287 -15.98 -4.04 2.11
N ASN A 288 -14.98 -4.00 3.01
CA ASN A 288 -14.20 -2.78 3.30
C ASN A 288 -13.58 -2.15 2.05
N PHE A 289 -13.17 -2.96 1.07
CA PHE A 289 -12.65 -2.50 -0.21
C PHE A 289 -13.62 -1.54 -0.92
N ILE A 290 -14.93 -1.78 -0.86
CA ILE A 290 -15.94 -0.95 -1.52
C ILE A 290 -15.95 0.46 -0.90
N PHE A 291 -15.92 0.56 0.42
CA PHE A 291 -15.85 1.85 1.11
C PHE A 291 -14.53 2.57 0.87
N ASN A 292 -13.40 1.85 0.95
CA ASN A 292 -12.08 2.44 0.75
C ASN A 292 -11.90 2.94 -0.70
N ARG A 293 -12.37 2.18 -1.69
CA ARG A 293 -12.39 2.61 -3.09
C ARG A 293 -13.24 3.86 -3.27
N LEU A 294 -14.45 3.88 -2.72
CA LEU A 294 -15.33 5.06 -2.78
C LEU A 294 -14.66 6.29 -2.18
N ASP A 295 -14.06 6.17 -0.99
CA ASP A 295 -13.36 7.29 -0.35
C ASP A 295 -12.16 7.77 -1.19
N TYR A 296 -11.44 6.87 -1.88
CA TYR A 296 -10.38 7.26 -2.82
C TYR A 296 -10.93 8.07 -4.00
N LEU A 297 -12.05 7.64 -4.59
CA LEU A 297 -12.67 8.32 -5.73
C LEU A 297 -13.24 9.68 -5.33
N LEU A 298 -13.86 9.79 -4.15
CA LEU A 298 -14.27 11.07 -3.58
C LEU A 298 -13.07 12.00 -3.37
N TRP A 299 -11.98 11.49 -2.78
CA TRP A 299 -10.74 12.24 -2.59
C TRP A 299 -10.17 12.75 -3.93
N LYS A 300 -10.13 11.89 -4.96
CA LYS A 300 -9.60 12.22 -6.29
C LYS A 300 -10.41 13.35 -6.94
N ARG A 301 -11.74 13.24 -6.93
CA ARG A 301 -12.64 14.27 -7.49
C ARG A 301 -12.56 15.59 -6.73
N LEU A 302 -12.50 15.55 -5.40
CA LEU A 302 -12.31 16.74 -4.57
C LEU A 302 -10.95 17.41 -4.80
N SER A 303 -9.90 16.61 -5.00
CA SER A 303 -8.56 17.11 -5.36
C SER A 303 -8.54 17.80 -6.72
N ALA A 304 -9.40 17.37 -7.64
CA ALA A 304 -9.64 18.00 -8.93
C ALA A 304 -10.63 19.20 -8.86
N ASN A 305 -11.02 19.63 -7.66
CA ASN A 305 -11.99 20.70 -7.40
C ASN A 305 -13.41 20.43 -7.99
N GLU A 306 -13.78 19.17 -8.18
CA GLU A 306 -15.13 18.78 -8.63
C GLU A 306 -16.19 19.27 -7.63
N TYR A 307 -17.35 19.65 -8.16
CA TYR A 307 -18.49 20.12 -7.37
C TYR A 307 -19.56 19.04 -7.29
N PHE A 308 -20.10 18.82 -6.09
CA PHE A 308 -21.19 17.88 -5.84
C PHE A 308 -22.47 18.66 -5.50
N THR A 309 -23.57 18.33 -6.17
CA THR A 309 -24.87 18.95 -5.98
C THR A 309 -25.62 18.34 -4.79
N GLY A 310 -26.48 19.13 -4.12
CA GLY A 310 -27.29 18.63 -3.00
C GLY A 310 -26.56 18.47 -1.67
N VAL A 311 -25.30 18.87 -1.58
CA VAL A 311 -24.46 18.81 -0.37
C VAL A 311 -23.88 20.17 0.00
N GLN A 312 -23.56 20.37 1.27
CA GLN A 312 -22.84 21.56 1.73
C GLN A 312 -21.35 21.48 1.34
N MET A 313 -21.01 21.99 0.15
CA MET A 313 -19.64 21.90 -0.37
C MET A 313 -18.59 22.59 0.50
N ASP A 314 -18.92 23.69 1.18
CA ASP A 314 -17.97 24.38 2.09
C ASP A 314 -17.62 23.51 3.31
N TYR A 315 -18.58 22.72 3.80
CA TYR A 315 -18.34 21.74 4.87
C TYR A 315 -17.33 20.68 4.44
N ILE A 316 -17.49 20.15 3.21
CA ILE A 316 -16.62 19.11 2.65
C ILE A 316 -15.22 19.67 2.33
N ARG A 317 -15.16 20.84 1.67
CA ARG A 317 -13.92 21.50 1.23
C ARG A 317 -12.98 21.84 2.38
N SER A 318 -13.53 22.17 3.55
CA SER A 318 -12.75 22.47 4.77
C SER A 318 -12.20 21.22 5.49
N ARG A 319 -12.59 20.01 5.09
CA ARG A 319 -12.27 18.77 5.83
C ARG A 319 -11.54 17.70 5.03
N TRP A 320 -11.81 17.57 3.72
CA TRP A 320 -11.33 16.42 2.95
C TRP A 320 -9.81 16.21 2.97
N ARG A 321 -9.02 17.28 3.07
CA ARG A 321 -7.54 17.21 3.14
C ARG A 321 -7.02 16.54 4.41
N LYS A 322 -7.85 16.41 5.44
CA LYS A 322 -7.52 15.71 6.70
C LYS A 322 -7.71 14.19 6.58
N PHE A 323 -8.33 13.71 5.50
CA PHE A 323 -8.54 12.30 5.28
C PHE A 323 -7.24 11.61 4.86
N SER A 324 -6.97 10.48 5.50
CA SER A 324 -5.92 9.53 5.10
C SER A 324 -6.41 8.10 5.31
N PHE A 325 -5.86 7.14 4.57
CA PHE A 325 -6.20 5.74 4.74
C PHE A 325 -5.46 5.12 5.93
N THR A 326 -6.23 4.50 6.83
CA THR A 326 -5.71 3.69 7.94
C THR A 326 -6.51 2.40 8.03
N SER A 327 -6.02 1.43 8.82
CA SER A 327 -6.73 0.16 9.02
C SER A 327 -8.04 0.42 9.78
N ARG A 328 -9.15 0.48 9.03
CA ARG A 328 -10.51 0.63 9.53
C ARG A 328 -11.28 -0.62 9.19
N THR A 329 -12.01 -1.15 10.16
CA THR A 329 -12.70 -2.45 10.05
C THR A 329 -14.15 -2.39 10.50
N SER A 330 -14.64 -1.23 10.94
CA SER A 330 -15.96 -1.10 11.51
C SER A 330 -16.86 -0.33 10.56
N VAL A 331 -17.90 -1.00 10.07
CA VAL A 331 -18.99 -0.32 9.35
C VAL A 331 -19.91 0.33 10.38
N GLU A 332 -20.12 1.63 10.23
CA GLU A 332 -20.95 2.47 11.09
C GLU A 332 -22.13 3.03 10.31
N HIS A 333 -23.28 3.07 10.97
CA HIS A 333 -24.49 3.68 10.47
C HIS A 333 -24.52 5.17 10.81
N TYR A 334 -24.87 6.06 9.89
CA TYR A 334 -25.04 7.47 10.27
C TYR A 334 -26.35 7.67 11.05
N TYR A 335 -27.47 7.15 10.56
CA TYR A 335 -28.67 6.93 11.35
C TYR A 335 -28.62 5.55 12.03
N PRO A 336 -28.70 5.47 13.36
CA PRO A 336 -28.42 4.24 14.11
C PRO A 336 -29.51 3.17 13.93
N GLN A 337 -29.12 1.89 14.03
CA GLN A 337 -30.07 0.76 14.09
C GLN A 337 -30.92 0.76 15.37
N GLN A 338 -30.33 1.20 16.49
CA GLN A 338 -30.98 1.31 17.79
C GLN A 338 -30.85 2.75 18.32
N PRO A 339 -31.69 3.68 17.85
CA PRO A 339 -31.64 5.07 18.29
C PRO A 339 -31.82 5.20 19.81
N LEU A 340 -31.04 6.09 20.45
CA LEU A 340 -31.22 6.43 21.86
C LEU A 340 -32.53 7.22 22.10
N SER A 341 -32.92 7.29 23.38
CA SER A 341 -33.98 8.18 23.87
C SER A 341 -35.37 7.99 23.22
N GLY A 342 -35.65 6.78 22.72
CA GLY A 342 -36.96 6.45 22.13
C GLY A 342 -37.21 7.07 20.76
N ALA A 343 -36.17 7.59 20.09
CA ALA A 343 -36.28 8.08 18.72
C ALA A 343 -36.73 6.97 17.75
N PRO A 344 -37.48 7.31 16.69
CA PRO A 344 -38.04 6.33 15.77
C PRO A 344 -36.96 5.54 15.04
N LYS A 345 -37.19 4.26 14.80
CA LYS A 345 -36.33 3.45 13.95
C LYS A 345 -36.57 3.77 12.48
N LEU A 346 -35.52 3.63 11.67
CA LEU A 346 -35.67 3.65 10.22
C LEU A 346 -36.15 2.27 9.76
N GLU A 347 -37.48 2.12 9.72
CA GLU A 347 -38.15 0.87 9.35
C GLU A 347 -37.99 0.52 7.87
N LYS A 348 -38.13 -0.77 7.56
CA LYS A 348 -38.10 -1.24 6.17
C LYS A 348 -39.31 -0.68 5.41
N SER A 349 -39.08 -0.23 4.19
CA SER A 349 -40.10 0.29 3.29
C SER A 349 -39.79 -0.09 1.85
N SER A 350 -40.67 0.26 0.91
CA SER A 350 -40.39 0.10 -0.51
C SER A 350 -39.17 0.92 -0.97
N ALA A 351 -38.92 2.06 -0.32
CA ALA A 351 -37.76 2.91 -0.58
C ALA A 351 -36.49 2.43 0.15
N PHE A 352 -36.64 1.80 1.32
CA PHE A 352 -35.54 1.20 2.09
C PHE A 352 -35.83 -0.27 2.42
N PRO A 353 -35.63 -1.20 1.47
CA PRO A 353 -35.89 -2.62 1.70
C PRO A 353 -35.06 -3.20 2.85
N THR A 354 -33.88 -2.62 3.11
CA THR A 354 -32.97 -2.97 4.20
C THR A 354 -33.09 -2.05 5.42
N GLY A 355 -34.00 -1.07 5.40
CA GLY A 355 -34.15 -0.07 6.47
C GLY A 355 -32.86 0.73 6.66
N CYS A 356 -32.36 0.79 7.89
CA CYS A 356 -31.09 1.46 8.23
C CYS A 356 -29.83 0.84 7.61
N ASP A 357 -29.86 -0.42 7.14
CA ASP A 357 -28.71 -1.12 6.55
C ASP A 357 -28.45 -0.77 5.07
N THR A 358 -29.06 0.30 4.57
CA THR A 358 -28.87 0.80 3.20
C THR A 358 -27.47 1.37 2.99
N PHE A 359 -26.87 1.16 1.82
CA PHE A 359 -25.49 1.60 1.56
C PHE A 359 -25.30 3.09 1.83
N GLY A 360 -26.26 3.94 1.47
CA GLY A 360 -26.21 5.37 1.71
C GLY A 360 -26.08 5.76 3.18
N ASN A 361 -26.50 4.89 4.11
CA ASN A 361 -26.41 5.13 5.55
C ASN A 361 -25.17 4.55 6.21
N LEU A 362 -24.30 3.85 5.45
CA LEU A 362 -23.14 3.14 5.99
C LEU A 362 -21.81 3.81 5.59
N CYS A 363 -20.87 3.88 6.52
CA CYS A 363 -19.50 4.34 6.29
C CYS A 363 -18.49 3.47 7.04
N LEU A 364 -17.22 3.46 6.59
CA LEU A 364 -16.17 2.67 7.23
C LEU A 364 -15.33 3.56 8.15
N ILE A 365 -15.29 3.24 9.45
CA ILE A 365 -14.56 3.99 10.47
C ILE A 365 -13.75 3.07 11.39
N SER A 366 -13.00 3.64 12.33
CA SER A 366 -12.29 2.84 13.32
C SER A 366 -13.26 2.23 14.34
N PRO A 367 -12.95 1.04 14.90
CA PRO A 367 -13.74 0.44 15.98
C PRO A 367 -13.91 1.37 17.19
N ARG A 368 -12.89 2.19 17.48
CA ARG A 368 -12.93 3.17 18.56
C ARG A 368 -13.98 4.25 18.31
N SER A 369 -14.01 4.82 17.11
CA SER A 369 -15.03 5.80 16.74
C SER A 369 -16.40 5.16 16.69
N ASN A 370 -16.51 3.95 16.15
CA ASN A 370 -17.79 3.23 16.10
C ASN A 370 -18.38 3.00 17.49
N SER A 371 -17.57 2.55 18.46
CA SER A 371 -18.00 2.37 19.84
C SER A 371 -18.50 3.67 20.50
N ARG A 372 -18.05 4.84 20.04
CA ARG A 372 -18.48 6.15 20.54
C ARG A 372 -19.73 6.66 19.84
N LEU A 373 -19.83 6.44 18.53
CA LEU A 373 -20.90 6.96 17.68
C LEU A 373 -22.14 6.06 17.71
N SER A 374 -22.00 4.76 17.45
CA SER A 374 -23.01 3.70 17.51
C SER A 374 -24.47 4.19 17.51
N ASN A 375 -25.12 4.26 18.68
CA ASN A 375 -26.54 4.55 18.84
C ASN A 375 -26.91 6.04 18.84
N LEU A 376 -25.94 6.95 18.68
CA LEU A 376 -26.20 8.38 18.60
C LEU A 376 -27.00 8.73 17.34
N LEU A 377 -27.78 9.80 17.42
CA LEU A 377 -28.47 10.36 16.26
C LEU A 377 -27.50 11.18 15.38
N PRO A 378 -27.82 11.40 14.08
CA PRO A 378 -26.98 12.16 13.15
C PRO A 378 -26.46 13.50 13.67
N GLU A 379 -27.28 14.27 14.40
CA GLU A 379 -26.93 15.57 14.96
C GLU A 379 -25.83 15.45 16.02
N ALA A 380 -25.97 14.48 16.92
CA ALA A 380 -24.98 14.21 17.97
C ALA A 380 -23.66 13.65 17.37
N LYS A 381 -23.76 12.80 16.34
CA LYS A 381 -22.57 12.31 15.61
C LYS A 381 -21.84 13.46 14.91
N LYS A 382 -22.58 14.36 14.26
CA LYS A 382 -22.04 15.57 13.62
C LYS A 382 -21.29 16.44 14.62
N GLU A 383 -21.91 16.76 15.75
CA GLU A 383 -21.29 17.58 16.80
C GLU A 383 -20.00 16.94 17.32
N TYR A 384 -20.00 15.63 17.56
CA TYR A 384 -18.80 14.91 17.99
C TYR A 384 -17.67 15.00 16.96
N ILE A 385 -17.98 14.76 15.68
CA ILE A 385 -17.00 14.77 14.59
C ILE A 385 -16.43 16.18 14.39
N GLU A 386 -17.28 17.20 14.43
CA GLU A 386 -16.86 18.60 14.34
C GLU A 386 -15.93 19.01 15.49
N LYS A 387 -16.24 18.60 16.72
CA LYS A 387 -15.37 18.86 17.89
C LYS A 387 -14.05 18.11 17.83
N SER A 388 -14.06 16.85 17.39
CA SER A 388 -12.85 16.03 17.31
C SER A 388 -11.94 16.42 16.15
N GLY A 389 -12.49 16.98 15.07
CA GLY A 389 -11.79 17.28 13.84
C GLY A 389 -11.34 16.06 13.04
N ILE A 390 -11.73 14.85 13.46
CA ILE A 390 -11.36 13.57 12.85
C ILE A 390 -12.09 13.39 11.51
N VAL A 391 -11.38 12.94 10.48
CA VAL A 391 -11.96 12.58 9.18
C VAL A 391 -11.55 11.15 8.82
N GLU A 392 -12.39 10.19 9.24
CA GLU A 392 -12.16 8.76 9.01
C GLU A 392 -12.84 8.22 7.75
N SER A 393 -13.83 8.93 7.21
CA SER A 393 -14.46 8.57 5.93
C SER A 393 -14.91 9.83 5.22
N LEU A 394 -14.57 9.93 3.94
CA LEU A 394 -15.10 11.02 3.11
C LEU A 394 -16.58 10.79 2.87
N LYS A 395 -17.03 9.55 2.67
CA LYS A 395 -18.45 9.21 2.60
C LYS A 395 -19.21 9.73 3.82
N GLN A 396 -18.71 9.52 5.04
CA GLN A 396 -19.32 10.09 6.25
C GLN A 396 -19.33 11.62 6.25
N THR A 397 -18.25 12.25 5.77
CA THR A 397 -18.18 13.71 5.60
C THR A 397 -19.29 14.22 4.67
N PHE A 398 -19.59 13.48 3.59
CA PHE A 398 -20.70 13.78 2.69
C PHE A 398 -22.04 13.58 3.38
N MET A 399 -22.25 12.50 4.14
CA MET A 399 -23.50 12.29 4.90
C MET A 399 -23.81 13.47 5.84
N ILE A 400 -22.80 13.95 6.58
CA ILE A 400 -22.94 15.07 7.54
C ILE A 400 -23.25 16.42 6.85
N SER A 401 -22.88 16.53 5.58
CA SER A 401 -23.10 17.75 4.79
C SER A 401 -24.56 17.94 4.35
N TYR A 402 -25.42 16.93 4.50
CA TYR A 402 -26.85 17.06 4.23
C TYR A 402 -27.54 17.88 5.33
N PRO A 403 -28.57 18.68 5.00
CA PRO A 403 -29.32 19.45 6.00
C PRO A 403 -30.11 18.60 7.00
N ALA A 404 -30.61 17.45 6.57
CA ALA A 404 -31.42 16.52 7.36
C ALA A 404 -31.10 15.07 6.98
N TRP A 405 -31.25 14.15 7.94
CA TRP A 405 -30.95 12.73 7.74
C TRP A 405 -31.80 11.85 8.66
N GLY A 406 -32.30 10.71 8.18
CA GLY A 406 -33.13 9.78 8.94
C GLY A 406 -34.63 9.85 8.59
N PRO A 407 -35.52 9.38 9.48
CA PRO A 407 -36.98 9.39 9.27
C PRO A 407 -37.51 10.79 8.94
N GLY A 408 -38.26 10.91 7.85
CA GLY A 408 -38.74 12.18 7.29
C GLY A 408 -37.75 12.90 6.36
N ALA A 409 -36.52 12.38 6.22
CA ALA A 409 -35.48 12.87 5.30
C ALA A 409 -35.00 11.77 4.33
N GLU A 410 -35.88 10.83 4.00
CA GLU A 410 -35.63 9.67 3.14
C GLU A 410 -35.04 10.09 1.77
N ALA A 411 -35.55 11.18 1.20
CA ALA A 411 -35.08 11.69 -0.09
C ALA A 411 -33.59 12.07 -0.06
N SER A 412 -33.09 12.63 1.06
CA SER A 412 -31.67 12.96 1.23
C SER A 412 -30.81 11.70 1.28
N MET A 413 -31.27 10.66 1.97
CA MET A 413 -30.57 9.38 2.08
C MET A 413 -30.50 8.66 0.72
N LEU A 414 -31.61 8.63 -0.03
CA LEU A 414 -31.64 8.06 -1.38
C LEU A 414 -30.76 8.82 -2.37
N ALA A 415 -30.82 10.16 -2.33
CA ALA A 415 -29.97 11.00 -3.18
C ALA A 415 -28.47 10.79 -2.85
N HIS A 416 -28.13 10.68 -1.57
CA HIS A 416 -26.76 10.36 -1.16
C HIS A 416 -26.34 8.97 -1.63
N GLU A 417 -27.17 7.95 -1.44
CA GLU A 417 -26.86 6.59 -1.88
C GLU A 417 -26.58 6.54 -3.38
N GLN A 418 -27.45 7.14 -4.19
CA GLN A 418 -27.25 7.19 -5.64
C GLN A 418 -25.95 7.91 -6.01
N MET A 419 -25.66 9.06 -5.40
CA MET A 419 -24.40 9.78 -5.62
C MET A 419 -23.19 8.92 -5.30
N MET A 420 -23.22 8.17 -4.19
CA MET A 420 -22.11 7.31 -3.79
C MET A 420 -21.94 6.13 -4.75
N ILE A 421 -23.03 5.56 -5.26
CA ILE A 421 -23.00 4.49 -6.28
C ILE A 421 -22.43 5.04 -7.59
N ASP A 422 -22.86 6.22 -8.03
CA ASP A 422 -22.37 6.85 -9.26
C ASP A 422 -20.86 7.15 -9.18
N VAL A 423 -20.37 7.60 -8.01
CA VAL A 423 -18.94 7.81 -7.78
C VAL A 423 -18.20 6.46 -7.79
N LEU A 424 -18.69 5.45 -7.05
CA LEU A 424 -18.07 4.13 -6.93
C LEU A 424 -17.90 3.44 -8.29
N CYS A 425 -18.94 3.52 -9.13
CA CYS A 425 -19.03 2.87 -10.44
C CYS A 425 -18.38 3.69 -11.57
N ALA A 426 -17.83 4.86 -11.30
CA ALA A 426 -17.06 5.58 -12.31
C ALA A 426 -15.79 4.78 -12.66
N ARG A 427 -15.66 4.40 -13.94
CA ARG A 427 -14.44 3.77 -14.46
C ARG A 427 -13.34 4.80 -14.65
N SER A 428 -12.09 4.38 -14.48
CA SER A 428 -10.98 5.20 -14.94
C SER A 428 -11.01 5.30 -16.46
N SER A 429 -10.93 6.52 -16.99
CA SER A 429 -10.81 6.75 -18.42
C SER A 429 -9.53 6.08 -18.93
N ASN A 430 -9.66 5.22 -19.94
CA ASN A 430 -8.52 4.61 -20.64
C ASN A 430 -7.62 5.66 -21.29
#